data_AF-A0A351XBU2-F1
#
_entry.id   AF-A0A351XBU2-F1
#
_cell.length_a   1.000
_cell.length_b   1.000
_cell.length_c   1.000
_cell.angle_alpha   90.00
_cell.angle_beta   90.00
_cell.angle_gamma   90.00
#
_symmetry.space_group_name_H-M   'P 1'
#
loop_
_entity.id
_entity.type
_entity.pdbx_description
1 polymer ?
#
loop_
_entity_poly.entity_id
_entity_poly.type
_entity_poly.pdbx_seq_one_letter_code
_entity_poly.pdbx_strand_id
1 'polypeptide(L)'
;MELQKGRPADTQGREEKEIRVYDFLDELGIEYYRTDHEEANTMEKCNEIDSVLGTIICKNLFLCNRQKTDFYLLMMPGDKPFKTKDIT
;
A
#
# COMPACT_ATOMS: atom_id res chain seq x y z
N MET A 1 7.12 -15.01 4.46
CA MET A 1 6.42 -13.78 4.88
C MET A 1 5.79 -14.04 6.24
N GLU A 2 5.92 -13.11 7.17
CA GLU A 2 5.40 -13.25 8.54
C GLU A 2 4.74 -11.94 8.96
N LEU A 3 3.58 -12.05 9.62
CA LEU A 3 2.87 -10.89 10.13
C LEU A 3 3.55 -10.39 11.42
N GLN A 4 3.98 -9.13 11.39
CA GLN A 4 4.68 -8.47 12.48
C GLN A 4 3.90 -7.23 12.93
N LYS A 5 3.77 -7.02 14.24
CA LYS A 5 3.08 -5.84 14.79
C LYS A 5 4.06 -4.67 14.87
N GLY A 6 3.68 -3.52 14.30
CA GLY A 6 4.48 -2.29 14.31
C GLY A 6 5.71 -2.31 13.40
N ARG A 7 6.56 -1.28 13.52
CA ARG A 7 7.79 -1.11 12.73
C ARG A 7 8.88 -2.13 13.03
N PRO A 8 9.89 -2.28 12.15
CA PRO A 8 11.10 -3.05 12.42
C PRO A 8 11.86 -2.51 13.65
N ALA A 9 12.47 -3.41 14.43
CA ALA A 9 13.35 -3.03 15.53
C ALA A 9 14.66 -2.38 15.03
N ASP A 10 15.13 -2.80 13.86
CA ASP A 10 16.26 -2.21 13.15
C ASP A 10 15.81 -1.68 11.78
N THR A 11 16.10 -0.41 11.51
CA THR A 11 15.77 0.26 10.27
C THR A 11 16.96 0.32 9.29
N GLN A 12 18.09 -0.33 9.60
CA GLN A 12 19.21 -0.42 8.68
C GLN A 12 18.77 -1.06 7.35
N GLY A 13 19.08 -0.39 6.23
CA GLY A 13 18.69 -0.84 4.89
C GLY A 13 17.24 -0.52 4.49
N ARG A 14 16.44 0.12 5.36
CA ARG A 14 15.11 0.61 5.01
C ARG A 14 15.18 1.93 4.28
N GLU A 15 14.18 2.19 3.43
CA GLU A 15 14.10 3.45 2.72
C GLU A 15 13.67 4.58 3.66
N GLU A 16 14.18 5.80 3.47
CA GLU A 16 13.84 6.94 4.31
C GLU A 16 12.33 7.23 4.34
N LYS A 17 11.63 7.02 3.21
CA LYS A 17 10.19 7.21 3.11
C LYS A 17 9.40 6.19 3.95
N GLU A 18 9.91 4.96 4.08
CA GLU A 18 9.30 3.91 4.91
C GLU A 18 9.41 4.29 6.40
N ILE A 19 10.60 4.72 6.82
CA ILE A 19 10.85 5.18 8.19
C ILE A 19 9.92 6.34 8.55
N ARG A 20 9.77 7.33 7.65
CA ARG A 20 8.87 8.47 7.84
C ARG A 20 7.39 8.07 8.00
N VAL A 21 6.94 7.01 7.33
CA VAL A 21 5.57 6.49 7.50
C VAL A 21 5.40 5.91 8.90
N TYR A 22 6.36 5.11 9.36
CA TYR A 22 6.33 4.58 10.73
C TYR A 22 6.31 5.68 11.77
N ASP A 23 7.21 6.67 11.65
CA ASP A 23 7.26 7.81 12.58
C ASP A 23 5.92 8.53 12.65
N PHE A 24 5.28 8.76 11.49
CA PHE A 24 4.00 9.46 11.43
C PHE A 24 2.85 8.64 12.02
N LEU A 25 2.81 7.32 11.78
CA LEU A 25 1.79 6.46 12.37
C LEU A 25 1.96 6.33 13.89
N ASP A 26 3.20 6.22 14.36
CA ASP A 26 3.54 6.17 15.78
C ASP A 26 3.17 7.48 16.49
N GLU A 27 3.46 8.64 15.87
CA GLU A 27 3.06 9.97 16.38
C GLU A 27 1.54 10.10 16.53
N LEU A 28 0.79 9.55 15.58
CA LEU A 28 -0.68 9.53 15.62
C LEU A 28 -1.25 8.44 16.56
N GLY A 29 -0.41 7.55 17.10
CA GLY A 29 -0.84 6.42 17.92
C GLY A 29 -1.67 5.38 17.16
N ILE A 30 -1.48 5.27 15.84
CA ILE A 30 -2.20 4.33 14.98
C ILE A 30 -1.45 3.00 15.00
N GLU A 31 -2.11 1.94 15.49
CA GLU A 31 -1.55 0.59 15.42
C GLU A 31 -1.61 0.02 13.99
N TYR A 32 -0.55 -0.65 13.57
CA TYR A 32 -0.46 -1.32 12.27
C TYR A 32 0.29 -2.65 12.38
N TYR A 33 0.07 -3.48 11.37
CA TYR A 33 0.83 -4.70 11.13
C TYR A 33 1.53 -4.59 9.78
N ARG A 34 2.62 -5.32 9.62
CA ARG A 34 3.39 -5.39 8.38
C ARG A 34 3.87 -6.80 8.12
N THR A 35 4.25 -7.07 6.88
CA THR A 35 5.08 -8.22 6.49
C THR A 35 6.09 -7.72 5.48
N ASP A 36 7.32 -8.22 5.56
CA ASP A 36 8.34 -7.96 4.56
C ASP A 36 8.30 -9.04 3.48
N HIS A 37 8.54 -8.65 2.23
CA HIS A 37 8.60 -9.55 1.10
C HIS A 37 9.46 -8.95 -0.03
N GLU A 38 9.98 -9.80 -0.90
CA GLU A 38 10.58 -9.34 -2.16
C GLU A 38 9.52 -8.77 -3.11
N GLU A 39 9.92 -8.13 -4.20
CA GLU A 39 8.98 -7.62 -5.20
C GLU A 39 7.96 -8.68 -5.64
N ALA A 40 6.68 -8.31 -5.52
CA ALA A 40 5.54 -9.14 -5.87
C ALA A 40 5.00 -8.72 -7.24
N ASN A 41 5.60 -9.26 -8.30
CA ASN A 41 5.23 -8.96 -9.69
C ASN A 41 4.21 -9.96 -10.28
N THR A 42 3.69 -10.89 -9.48
CA THR A 42 2.69 -11.90 -9.89
C THR A 42 1.46 -11.88 -9.00
N MET A 43 0.29 -12.20 -9.57
CA MET A 43 -0.96 -12.28 -8.80
C MET A 43 -0.90 -13.31 -7.68
N GLU A 44 -0.19 -14.42 -7.89
CA GLU A 44 0.02 -15.46 -6.87
C GLU A 44 0.73 -14.91 -5.63
N LYS A 45 1.81 -14.14 -5.82
CA LYS A 45 2.52 -13.48 -4.71
C LYS A 45 1.63 -12.46 -3.99
N CYS A 46 0.82 -11.70 -4.72
CA CYS A 46 -0.13 -10.76 -4.12
C CYS A 46 -1.15 -11.46 -3.22
N ASN A 47 -1.71 -12.60 -3.68
CA ASN A 47 -2.68 -13.38 -2.89
C ASN A 47 -2.05 -13.95 -1.61
N GLU A 48 -0.77 -14.35 -1.66
CA GLU A 48 -0.05 -14.81 -0.48
C GLU A 48 0.12 -13.67 0.54
N ILE A 49 0.47 -12.46 0.08
CA ILE A 49 0.58 -11.28 0.94
C ILE A 49 -0.78 -10.91 1.55
N ASP A 50 -1.85 -10.88 0.75
CA ASP A 50 -3.23 -10.63 1.23
C ASP A 50 -3.61 -11.60 2.35
N SER A 51 -3.27 -12.88 2.16
CA SER A 51 -3.54 -13.93 3.14
C SER A 51 -2.76 -13.73 4.44
N VAL A 52 -1.49 -13.31 4.36
CA VAL A 52 -0.65 -13.01 5.53
C VAL A 52 -1.15 -11.79 6.29
N LEU A 53 -1.54 -10.73 5.59
CA LEU A 53 -2.03 -9.49 6.18
C LEU A 53 -3.48 -9.59 6.68
N GLY A 54 -4.23 -10.60 6.22
CA GLY A 54 -5.65 -10.76 6.54
C GLY A 54 -6.52 -9.62 6.00
N THR A 55 -6.08 -8.96 4.92
CA THR A 55 -6.78 -7.83 4.31
C THR A 55 -6.62 -7.86 2.79
N ILE A 56 -7.46 -7.11 2.08
CA ILE A 56 -7.38 -6.96 0.63
C ILE A 56 -6.41 -5.82 0.32
N ILE A 57 -5.32 -6.10 -0.38
CA ILE A 57 -4.45 -5.04 -0.89
C ILE A 57 -5.18 -4.25 -1.97
N CYS A 58 -5.25 -2.93 -1.77
CA CYS A 58 -5.77 -2.00 -2.75
C CYS A 58 -4.72 -1.67 -3.81
N LYS A 59 -5.15 -1.57 -5.07
CA LYS A 59 -4.42 -0.82 -6.09
C LYS A 59 -4.71 0.67 -5.93
N ASN A 60 -3.69 1.48 -6.12
CA ASN A 60 -3.77 2.94 -6.05
C ASN A 60 -3.52 3.52 -7.44
N LEU A 61 -4.48 4.30 -7.94
CA LEU A 61 -4.38 5.00 -9.21
C LEU A 61 -4.23 6.50 -8.93
N PHE A 62 -3.09 7.06 -9.33
CA PHE A 62 -2.89 8.51 -9.30
C PHE A 62 -3.40 9.12 -10.60
N LEU A 63 -4.47 9.90 -10.52
CA LEU A 63 -5.23 10.42 -11.65
C LEU A 63 -5.22 11.95 -11.64
N CYS A 64 -5.53 12.55 -12.80
CA CYS A 64 -5.77 13.98 -12.90
C CYS A 64 -6.90 14.29 -13.88
N ASN A 65 -7.51 15.47 -13.74
CA ASN A 65 -8.46 15.97 -14.74
C ASN A 65 -7.74 16.30 -16.07
N ARG A 66 -8.51 16.49 -17.16
CA ARG A 66 -7.92 16.81 -18.49
C ARG A 66 -7.01 18.04 -18.49
N GLN A 67 -7.29 19.01 -17.62
CA GLN A 67 -6.55 20.26 -17.49
C GLN A 67 -5.29 20.12 -16.62
N LYS A 68 -5.10 18.99 -15.93
CA LYS A 68 -4.02 18.70 -14.98
C LYS A 68 -3.94 19.70 -13.81
N THR A 69 -5.09 20.21 -13.39
CA THR A 69 -5.21 21.13 -12.24
C THR A 69 -5.65 20.41 -10.98
N ASP A 70 -6.42 19.33 -11.13
CA ASP A 70 -6.95 18.55 -10.01
C ASP A 70 -6.32 17.15 -10.04
N PHE A 71 -5.83 16.71 -8.89
CA PHE A 71 -5.14 15.42 -8.72
C PHE A 71 -5.89 14.55 -7.72
N TYR A 72 -6.01 13.27 -8.03
CA TYR A 72 -6.79 12.30 -7.27
C TYR A 72 -5.96 11.05 -7.01
N LEU A 73 -6.05 10.52 -5.79
CA LEU A 73 -5.56 9.18 -5.47
C LEU A 73 -6.78 8.25 -5.29
N LEU A 74 -7.07 7.45 -6.31
CA LEU A 74 -8.15 6.47 -6.25
C LEU A 74 -7.62 5.14 -5.70
N MET A 75 -8.10 4.76 -4.52
CA MET A 75 -7.80 3.47 -3.89
C MET A 75 -8.95 2.50 -4.14
N MET A 76 -8.66 1.30 -4.65
CA MET A 76 -9.68 0.29 -4.92
C MET A 76 -9.13 -1.13 -4.81
N PRO A 77 -9.95 -2.16 -4.54
CA PRO A 77 -9.51 -3.55 -4.57
C PRO A 77 -8.84 -3.92 -5.90
N GLY A 78 -7.83 -4.79 -5.85
CA GLY A 78 -7.07 -5.20 -7.03
C GLY A 78 -7.95 -5.82 -8.13
N ASP A 79 -8.89 -6.68 -7.72
CA ASP A 79 -9.85 -7.42 -8.55
C ASP A 79 -10.96 -6.55 -9.15
N LYS A 80 -11.27 -5.41 -8.54
CA LYS A 80 -12.30 -4.50 -9.04
C LYS A 80 -11.88 -3.90 -10.38
N PRO A 81 -12.61 -4.11 -11.49
CA PRO A 81 -12.23 -3.54 -12.79
C PRO A 81 -12.34 -2.02 -12.75
N PHE A 82 -11.32 -1.34 -13.27
CA PHE A 82 -11.32 0.11 -13.44
C PHE A 82 -11.66 0.45 -14.89
N LYS A 83 -12.73 1.23 -15.09
CA LYS A 83 -13.19 1.65 -16.41
C LYS A 83 -13.01 3.16 -16.53
N THR A 84 -11.98 3.58 -17.25
CA THR A 84 -11.69 5.01 -17.48
C THR A 84 -12.88 5.77 -18.03
N LYS A 85 -13.66 5.17 -18.93
CA LYS A 85 -14.87 5.78 -19.51
C LYS A 85 -15.96 6.20 -18.50
N ASP A 86 -15.95 5.64 -17.28
CA ASP A 86 -16.98 5.94 -16.28
C ASP A 86 -16.61 7.18 -15.45
N ILE A 87 -15.40 7.74 -15.64
CA ILE A 87 -14.87 8.89 -14.89
C ILE A 87 -14.22 9.98 -15.79
N THR A 88 -14.27 9.81 -17.11
CA THR A 88 -13.73 10.76 -18.10
C THR A 88 -14.83 11.49 -18.86
#